data_AF-A0A6M0APX8-F1
#
_entry.id   AF-A0A6M0APX8-F1
#
_cell.length_a   1.000
_cell.length_b   1.000
_cell.length_c   1.000
_cell.angle_alpha   90.00
_cell.angle_beta   90.00
_cell.angle_gamma   90.00
#
_symmetry.space_group_name_H-M   'P 1'
#
loop_
_entity.id
_entity.type
_entity.pdbx_description
1 polymer ?
#
loop_
_entity_poly.entity_id
_entity_poly.type
_entity_poly.pdbx_seq_one_letter_code
_entity_poly.pdbx_strand_id
1 'polypeptide(L)' 'PSAKFFKGFQTGDIVKADIKKGKYAGQYTGRIAIRYRPSFVLQASDRKIDVHPKYLKTIFKADGYEYMSNQ' A
#
# COMPACT_ATOMS: atom_id res chain seq x y z
N PRO A 1 -6.59 -0.50 18.92
CA PRO A 1 -5.82 -1.55 18.21
C PRO A 1 -5.54 -1.15 16.75
N SER A 2 -4.33 -0.65 16.45
CA SER A 2 -3.88 -0.51 15.07
C SER A 2 -3.59 -1.91 14.54
N ALA A 3 -4.46 -2.43 13.68
CA ALA A 3 -4.15 -3.65 12.94
C ALA A 3 -2.96 -3.32 12.03
N LYS A 4 -1.75 -3.64 12.50
CA LYS A 4 -0.50 -3.37 11.78
C LYS A 4 -0.40 -4.22 10.51
N PHE A 5 -1.19 -5.30 10.45
CA PHE A 5 -1.24 -6.25 9.34
C PHE A 5 -2.68 -6.55 8.93
N PHE A 6 -2.97 -6.49 7.63
CA PHE A 6 -4.25 -6.94 7.07
C PHE A 6 -4.02 -7.63 5.73
N LYS A 7 -4.51 -8.87 5.58
CA LYS A 7 -4.34 -9.70 4.36
C LYS A 7 -2.87 -9.82 3.89
N GLY A 8 -1.91 -9.84 4.82
CA GLY A 8 -0.48 -9.98 4.53
C GLY A 8 0.24 -8.69 4.12
N PHE A 9 -0.44 -7.55 4.18
CA PHE A 9 0.12 -6.22 3.96
C PHE A 9 0.32 -5.47 5.28
N GLN A 10 1.26 -4.53 5.30
CA GLN A 10 1.50 -3.59 6.40
C GLN A 10 1.48 -2.13 5.90
N THR A 11 1.11 -1.19 6.79
CA THR A 11 1.27 0.24 6.52
C THR A 11 2.73 0.59 6.26
N GLY A 12 2.99 1.24 5.12
CA GLY A 12 4.32 1.59 4.65
C GLY A 12 4.82 0.71 3.51
N ASP A 13 4.20 -0.45 3.26
CA ASP A 13 4.56 -1.31 2.14
C ASP A 13 4.44 -0.55 0.81
N ILE A 14 5.41 -0.77 -0.07
CA ILE A 14 5.36 -0.29 -1.44
C ILE A 14 4.72 -1.37 -2.29
N VAL A 15 3.61 -1.04 -2.92
CA VAL A 15 2.82 -1.97 -3.71
C VAL A 15 2.55 -1.41 -5.10
N LYS A 16 2.25 -2.30 -6.04
CA LYS A 16 1.64 -2.00 -7.33
C LYS A 16 0.16 -2.31 -7.28
N ALA A 17 -0.70 -1.36 -7.63
CA ALA A 17 -2.12 -1.57 -7.88
C ALA A 17 -2.39 -1.69 -9.37
N ASP A 18 -3.10 -2.74 -9.78
CA ASP A 18 -3.64 -2.89 -11.14
C ASP A 18 -5.17 -2.92 -11.08
N ILE A 19 -5.81 -1.78 -11.35
CA ILE A 19 -7.26 -1.61 -11.24
C ILE A 19 -7.85 -1.63 -12.64
N LYS A 20 -8.56 -2.72 -12.98
CA LYS A 20 -9.09 -2.94 -14.33
C LYS A 20 -10.33 -2.09 -14.68
N LYS A 21 -11.14 -1.70 -13.69
CA LYS A 21 -12.42 -0.98 -13.88
C LYS A 21 -12.73 -0.09 -12.67
N GLY A 22 -13.48 0.98 -12.89
CA GLY A 22 -14.00 1.89 -11.84
C GLY A 22 -13.37 3.29 -11.83
N LYS A 23 -13.68 4.07 -10.80
CA LYS A 23 -13.24 5.48 -10.64
C LYS A 23 -11.72 5.67 -10.71
N TYR A 24 -10.97 4.69 -10.21
CA TYR A 24 -9.51 4.70 -10.17
C TYR A 24 -8.94 3.62 -11.09
N ALA A 25 -9.55 3.37 -12.25
CA ALA A 25 -9.00 2.42 -13.22
C ALA A 25 -7.62 2.90 -13.71
N GLY A 26 -6.64 2.00 -13.69
CA GLY A 26 -5.25 2.31 -14.03
C GLY A 26 -4.24 1.50 -13.21
N GLN A 27 -2.97 1.73 -13.52
CA GLN A 27 -1.84 1.18 -12.78
C GLN A 27 -1.26 2.26 -11.86
N TYR A 28 -1.04 1.92 -10.61
CA TYR A 28 -0.44 2.81 -9.63
C TYR A 28 0.66 2.09 -8.86
N THR A 29 1.69 2.82 -8.49
CA THR A 29 2.74 2.32 -7.62
C THR A 29 2.94 3.33 -6.50
N GLY A 30 3.05 2.84 -5.26
CA GLY A 30 3.19 3.74 -4.12
C GLY A 30 3.09 3.04 -2.78
N ARG A 31 3.08 3.83 -1.72
CA ARG A 31 2.96 3.34 -0.35
C ARG A 31 1.51 3.14 0.07
N ILE A 32 1.23 2.10 0.83
CA ILE A 32 -0.11 1.88 1.40
C ILE A 32 -0.22 2.27 2.87
N ALA A 33 -1.41 2.71 3.24
CA ALA A 33 -1.84 2.90 4.62
C ALA A 33 -3.08 2.04 4.89
N ILE A 34 -2.96 1.13 5.87
CA ILE A 34 -4.06 0.28 6.33
C ILE A 34 -4.92 1.08 7.31
N ARG A 35 -6.24 0.95 7.16
CA ARG A 35 -7.25 1.61 8.00
C ARG A 35 -8.19 0.55 8.59
N TYR A 36 -9.06 0.95 9.51
CA TYR A 36 -10.08 0.05 10.08
C TYR A 36 -11.27 -0.18 9.11
N ARG A 37 -10.96 -0.53 7.85
CA ARG A 37 -11.89 -0.79 6.74
C ARG A 37 -11.25 -1.82 5.80
N PRO A 38 -12.04 -2.54 4.97
CA PRO A 38 -11.50 -3.55 4.05
C PRO A 38 -10.71 -2.97 2.86
N SER A 39 -10.66 -1.64 2.72
CA SER A 39 -9.89 -0.92 1.70
C SER A 39 -8.67 -0.23 2.30
N PHE A 40 -7.63 -0.09 1.47
CA PHE A 40 -6.39 0.60 1.83
C PHE A 40 -6.29 1.90 1.07
N VAL A 41 -5.51 2.83 1.63
CA VAL A 41 -5.14 4.03 0.88
C VAL A 41 -3.77 3.86 0.27
N LEU A 42 -3.73 3.97 -1.05
CA LEU A 42 -2.51 3.99 -1.82
C LEU A 42 -2.14 5.44 -2.13
N GLN A 43 -0.96 5.82 -1.65
CA GLN A 43 -0.33 7.10 -1.96
C GLN A 43 0.52 6.92 -3.21
N ALA A 44 -0.06 7.21 -4.38
CA ALA A 44 0.69 7.34 -5.62
C ALA A 44 1.33 8.74 -5.70
N SER A 45 2.29 8.92 -6.60
CA SER A 45 2.99 10.19 -6.78
C SER A 45 2.06 11.37 -7.09
N ASP A 46 0.99 11.11 -7.86
CA ASP A 46 0.03 12.14 -8.31
C ASP A 46 -1.11 12.38 -7.31
N ARG A 47 -1.58 11.32 -6.64
CA ARG A 47 -2.77 11.39 -5.78
C ARG A 47 -2.86 10.23 -4.79
N LYS A 48 -3.74 10.39 -3.80
CA LYS A 48 -4.13 9.32 -2.88
C LYS A 48 -5.43 8.68 -3.36
N ILE A 49 -5.44 7.36 -3.51
CA ILE A 49 -6.63 6.59 -3.93
C ILE A 49 -6.98 5.54 -2.89
N ASP A 50 -8.26 5.16 -2.85
CA ASP A 50 -8.74 4.02 -2.07
C ASP A 50 -8.78 2.79 -2.97
N VAL A 51 -8.17 1.69 -2.52
CA VAL A 51 -7.99 0.47 -3.31
C VAL A 51 -8.20 -0.77 -2.46
N HIS A 52 -8.89 -1.75 -3.02
CA HIS A 52 -9.08 -3.03 -2.36
C HIS A 52 -7.79 -3.88 -2.46
N PRO A 53 -7.36 -4.53 -1.37
CA PRO A 53 -6.11 -5.31 -1.33
C PRO A 53 -6.00 -6.42 -2.38
N LYS A 54 -7.13 -6.89 -2.94
CA LYS A 54 -7.15 -7.87 -4.04
C LYS A 54 -6.47 -7.40 -5.33
N TYR A 55 -6.37 -6.08 -5.53
CA TYR A 55 -5.73 -5.49 -6.71
C TYR A 55 -4.29 -5.07 -6.43
N LEU A 56 -3.79 -5.30 -5.21
CA LEU A 56 -2.46 -4.92 -4.79
C LEU A 56 -1.49 -6.09 -4.94
N LYS A 57 -0.28 -5.77 -5.38
CA LYS A 57 0.87 -6.67 -5.36
C LYS A 57 2.01 -5.98 -4.63
N THR A 58 2.50 -6.60 -3.56
CA THR A 58 3.65 -6.09 -2.81
C THR A 58 4.89 -6.10 -3.69
N ILE A 59 5.59 -4.96 -3.75
CA ILE A 59 6.90 -4.83 -4.41
C ILE A 59 7.98 -4.85 -3.32
N PHE A 60 7.85 -3.97 -2.33
CA PHE A 60 8.73 -3.90 -1.17
C PHE A 60 7.91 -3.86 0.10
N LYS A 61 8.29 -4.68 1.06
CA LYS A 61 7.73 -4.64 2.40
C LYS A 61 8.39 -3.54 3.21
N ALA A 62 7.62 -2.88 4.06
CA ALA A 62 8.15 -2.02 5.10
C ALA A 62 8.70 -2.88 6.25
N ASP A 63 9.67 -3.75 5.96
CA ASP A 63 10.32 -4.64 6.93
C ASP A 63 11.28 -3.89 7.87
N GLY A 64 11.22 -2.56 7.90
CA GLY A 64 12.02 -1.77 8.85
C GLY A 64 13.52 -1.82 8.60
N TYR A 65 13.96 -2.03 7.34
CA TYR A 65 15.33 -1.68 6.93
C TYR A 65 15.48 -0.16 6.97
N GLU A 66 15.50 0.38 8.19
CA GLU A 66 16.32 1.52 8.52
C GLU A 66 17.72 1.11 8.09
N TYR A 67 18.26 1.76 7.06
CA TYR A 67 19.70 1.78 6.92
C TYR A 67 20.18 2.38 8.24
N MET A 68 20.66 1.54 9.15
CA MET A 68 21.58 1.97 10.18
C MET A 68 22.72 2.60 9.38
N SER A 69 22.68 3.91 9.15
CA SER A 69 23.86 4.67 8.81
C SER A 69 24.71 4.59 10.07
N ASN A 70 25.50 3.53 10.12
CA ASN A 70 26.37 3.28 11.24
C ASN A 70 27.53 4.29 11.11
N GLN A 71 27.49 5.29 11.99
CA GLN A 71 28.52 6.29 12.30
C GLN A 71 28.83 7.38 11.28
#